data_AF-A0A1M5JRS2-F1
#
_entry.id   AF-A0A1M5JRS2-F1
#
_cell.length_a   1.000
_cell.length_b   1.000
_cell.length_c   1.000
_cell.angle_alpha   90.00
_cell.angle_beta   90.00
_cell.angle_gamma   90.00
#
_symmetry.space_group_name_H-M   'P 1'
#
loop_
_entity.id
_entity.type
_entity.pdbx_description
1 polymer ?
#
loop_
_entity_poly.entity_id
_entity_poly.type
_entity_poly.pdbx_seq_one_letter_code
_entity_poly.pdbx_strand_id
1 'polypeptide(L)'
;MVQPVLTIGAVLAVILVVLGFVLLKGSKSQYLPYYPGAVIFGSGLVFVVLAPMVERMFIMDASLGGWGIACLFAAGIGLMVTAVNDVFVRT
;
A
#
# COMPACT_ATOMS: atom_id res chain seq x y z
N MET A 1 0.68 -19.78 6.56
CA MET A 1 0.57 -18.52 7.33
C MET A 1 1.13 -17.32 6.56
N VAL A 2 2.41 -17.32 6.15
CA VAL A 2 3.07 -16.16 5.48
C VAL A 2 2.78 -16.01 3.99
N GLN A 3 2.54 -17.12 3.28
CA GLN A 3 2.28 -17.12 1.83
C GLN A 3 1.09 -16.24 1.39
N PRO A 4 -0.12 -16.32 2.01
CA PRO A 4 -1.23 -15.45 1.62
C PRO A 4 -0.93 -13.97 1.87
N VAL A 5 -0.23 -13.64 2.96
CA VAL A 5 0.18 -12.26 3.29
C VAL A 5 1.11 -11.69 2.22
N LEU A 6 2.09 -12.47 1.77
CA LEU A 6 3.00 -12.07 0.68
C LEU A 6 2.27 -11.90 -0.65
N THR A 7 1.29 -12.76 -0.94
CA THR A 7 0.53 -12.71 -2.20
C THR A 7 -0.37 -11.48 -2.24
N ILE A 8 -1.08 -11.21 -1.14
CA ILE A 8 -1.92 -10.01 -0.98
C ILE A 8 -1.05 -8.75 -1.05
N GLY A 9 0.06 -8.70 -0.31
CA GLY A 9 0.98 -7.57 -0.32
C GLY A 9 1.56 -7.28 -1.70
N ALA A 10 1.95 -8.32 -2.44
CA ALA A 10 2.48 -8.17 -3.80
C ALA A 10 1.43 -7.62 -4.77
N VAL A 11 0.20 -8.15 -4.75
CA VAL A 11 -0.90 -7.67 -5.60
C VAL A 11 -1.24 -6.21 -5.28
N LEU A 12 -1.35 -5.88 -3.99
CA LEU A 12 -1.67 -4.53 -3.55
C LEU A 12 -0.56 -3.53 -3.92
N ALA A 13 0.71 -3.95 -3.85
CA ALA A 13 1.84 -3.14 -4.28
C ALA A 13 1.78 -2.83 -5.77
N VAL A 14 1.51 -3.82 -6.62
CA VAL A 14 1.37 -3.63 -8.07
C VAL A 14 0.23 -2.64 -8.37
N ILE A 15 -0.93 -2.80 -7.72
CA ILE A 15 -2.07 -1.89 -7.90
C ILE A 15 -1.68 -0.45 -7.53
N LEU A 16 -0.99 -0.26 -6.40
CA LEU A 16 -0.54 1.06 -5.97
C LEU A 16 0.46 1.70 -6.92
N VAL A 17 1.40 0.92 -7.44
CA VAL A 17 2.38 1.39 -8.43
C VAL A 17 1.68 1.82 -9.71
N VAL A 18 0.74 1.02 -10.21
CA VAL A 18 -0.04 1.34 -11.41
C VAL A 18 -0.87 2.61 -11.18
N LEU A 19 -1.56 2.72 -10.03
CA LEU A 19 -2.28 3.95 -9.69
C LEU A 19 -1.35 5.16 -9.64
N GLY A 20 -0.22 5.05 -8.92
CA GLY A 20 0.76 6.13 -8.80
C GLY A 20 1.25 6.61 -10.16
N PHE A 21 1.52 5.69 -11.09
CA PHE A 21 1.94 6.01 -12.45
C PHE A 21 0.84 6.70 -13.27
N VAL A 22 -0.40 6.20 -13.20
CA VAL A 22 -1.57 6.79 -13.88
C VAL A 22 -1.85 8.20 -13.35
N LEU A 23 -1.81 8.38 -12.02
CA LEU A 23 -2.02 9.67 -11.38
C LEU A 23 -0.88 10.66 -11.67
N LEU A 24 0.38 10.21 -11.71
CA LEU A 24 1.51 11.05 -12.11
C LEU A 24 1.34 11.59 -13.53
N LYS A 25 0.87 10.76 -14.46
CA LYS A 25 0.70 11.14 -15.86
C LYS A 25 -0.55 11.99 -16.12
N GLY A 26 -1.59 11.81 -15.31
CA GLY A 26 -2.87 12.51 -15.47
C GLY A 26 -3.06 13.77 -14.63
N SER A 27 -2.26 13.97 -13.58
CA SER A 27 -2.45 15.07 -12.61
C SER A 27 -1.47 16.22 -12.84
N LYS A 28 -1.99 17.46 -12.87
CA LYS A 28 -1.17 18.69 -12.78
C LYS A 28 -0.74 19.02 -11.34
N SER A 29 -1.35 18.37 -10.34
CA SER A 29 -1.05 18.59 -8.92
C SER A 29 0.05 17.67 -8.44
N GLN A 30 1.04 18.25 -7.76
CA GLN A 30 2.23 17.57 -7.24
C GLN A 30 1.93 16.50 -6.19
N TYR A 31 0.84 16.65 -5.42
CA TYR A 31 0.59 15.79 -4.26
C TYR A 31 -0.44 14.68 -4.52
N LEU A 32 -1.21 14.78 -5.61
CA LEU A 32 -2.26 13.80 -5.94
C LEU A 32 -1.76 12.35 -6.07
N PRO A 33 -0.59 12.09 -6.71
CA PRO A 33 -0.11 10.72 -6.89
C PRO A 33 0.25 10.01 -5.58
N TYR A 34 0.57 10.77 -4.53
CA TYR A 34 0.96 10.23 -3.22
C TYR A 34 -0.25 9.87 -2.34
N TYR A 35 -1.43 10.42 -2.65
CA TYR A 35 -2.65 10.21 -1.89
C TYR A 35 -3.04 8.72 -1.72
N PRO A 36 -3.11 7.89 -2.78
CA PRO A 36 -3.45 6.48 -2.63
C PRO A 36 -2.46 5.72 -1.75
N GLY A 37 -1.16 6.00 -1.86
CA GLY A 37 -0.14 5.39 -1.00
C GLY A 37 -0.28 5.82 0.46
N ALA A 38 -0.58 7.09 0.72
CA ALA A 38 -0.81 7.60 2.08
C ALA A 38 -2.05 6.96 2.74
N VAL A 39 -3.13 6.77 1.98
CA VAL A 39 -4.36 6.12 2.47
C VAL A 39 -4.11 4.66 2.83
N ILE A 40 -3.40 3.91 1.97
CA ILE A 40 -3.09 2.50 2.25
C ILE A 40 -2.07 2.34 3.38
N PHE A 41 -1.13 3.28 3.51
CA PHE A 41 -0.24 3.31 4.67
C PHE A 41 -1.01 3.53 5.97
N GLY A 42 -1.91 4.51 5.99
CA GLY A 42 -2.74 4.81 7.16
C GLY A 42 -3.65 3.64 7.55
N SER A 43 -4.31 3.01 6.58
CA SER A 43 -5.15 1.84 6.85
C SER A 43 -4.33 0.64 7.33
N GLY A 44 -3.16 0.40 6.73
CA GLY A 44 -2.22 -0.64 7.18
C GLY A 44 -1.78 -0.45 8.63
N LEU A 45 -1.49 0.79 9.03
CA LEU A 45 -1.12 1.13 10.41
C LEU A 45 -2.27 0.82 11.38
N VAL A 46 -3.49 1.21 11.03
CA VAL A 46 -4.69 0.91 11.84
C VAL A 46 -4.89 -0.59 11.99
N PHE A 47 -4.73 -1.37 10.91
CA PHE A 47 -4.85 -2.83 10.96
C PHE A 47 -3.77 -3.48 11.82
N VAL A 48 -2.53 -3.01 11.79
CA VAL A 48 -1.45 -3.53 12.67
C VAL A 48 -1.72 -3.20 14.14
N VAL A 49 -2.17 -1.99 14.45
CA VAL A 49 -2.45 -1.56 15.83
C VAL A 49 -3.66 -2.28 16.42
N LEU A 50 -4.67 -2.59 15.60
CA LEU A 50 -5.86 -3.32 16.04
C LEU A 50 -5.65 -4.85 16.07
N ALA A 51 -4.62 -5.37 15.40
CA ALA A 51 -4.32 -6.80 15.36
C ALA A 51 -4.18 -7.48 16.74
N PRO A 52 -3.52 -6.89 17.76
CA PRO A 52 -3.47 -7.49 19.10
C PRO A 52 -4.77 -7.34 19.89
N MET A 53 -5.67 -6.42 19.50
CA MET A 53 -6.93 -6.14 20.22
C MET A 53 -8.10 -7.01 19.74
N VAL A 54 -8.05 -7.47 18.49
CA VAL A 54 -9.09 -8.32 17.89
C VAL A 54 -8.60 -9.76 17.88
N GLU A 55 -9.11 -10.59 18.79
CA GLU A 55 -8.78 -12.02 18.79
C GLU A 55 -9.21 -12.67 17.47
N ARG A 56 -8.24 -13.21 16.72
CA ARG A 56 -8.39 -14.17 15.60
C ARG A 56 -9.45 -13.81 14.55
N MET A 57 -9.50 -12.56 14.08
CA MET A 57 -10.13 -12.29 12.78
C MET A 57 -9.21 -12.76 11.65
N PHE A 58 -9.61 -13.85 10.99
CA PHE A 58 -9.02 -14.34 9.75
C PHE A 58 -9.89 -13.90 8.58
N ILE A 59 -9.32 -13.10 7.69
CA ILE A 59 -9.95 -12.64 6.45
C ILE A 59 -9.12 -13.22 5.31
N MET A 60 -9.73 -14.08 4.48
CA MET A 60 -9.05 -14.80 3.39
C MET A 60 -7.75 -15.53 3.83
N ASP A 61 -7.83 -16.37 4.87
CA ASP A 61 -6.71 -17.12 5.44
C ASP A 61 -5.53 -16.28 5.98
N ALA A 62 -5.66 -14.95 6.02
CA ALA A 62 -4.69 -14.03 6.61
C ALA A 62 -5.28 -13.36 7.85
N SER A 63 -4.46 -13.24 8.90
CA SER A 63 -4.85 -12.50 10.10
C SER A 63 -4.95 -11.00 9.83
N LEU A 64 -5.69 -10.27 10.66
CA LEU A 64 -5.79 -8.81 10.62
C LEU A 64 -4.39 -8.14 10.62
N GLY A 65 -3.45 -8.68 11.41
CA GLY A 65 -2.06 -8.24 11.43
C GLY A 65 -1.31 -8.54 10.12
N GLY A 66 -1.60 -9.67 9.47
CA GLY A 66 -1.07 -10.00 8.15
C GLY A 66 -1.53 -9.00 7.08
N TRP A 67 -2.81 -8.64 7.08
CA TRP A 67 -3.34 -7.57 6.22
C TRP A 67 -2.67 -6.22 6.50
N GLY A 68 -2.49 -5.87 7.77
CA GLY A 68 -1.79 -4.63 8.15
C GLY A 68 -0.36 -4.55 7.61
N ILE A 69 0.43 -5.61 7.80
CA ILE A 69 1.81 -5.67 7.28
C ILE A 69 1.83 -5.65 5.75
N ALA A 70 0.93 -6.36 5.09
CA ALA A 70 0.81 -6.36 3.64
C ALA A 70 0.49 -4.96 3.08
N CYS A 71 -0.44 -4.24 3.71
CA CYS A 71 -0.79 -2.86 3.35
C CYS A 71 0.39 -1.89 3.55
N LEU A 72 1.09 -1.97 4.69
CA LEU A 72 2.25 -1.13 4.96
C LEU A 72 3.39 -1.39 3.97
N PHE A 73 3.65 -2.66 3.66
CA PHE A 73 4.65 -3.06 2.66
C PHE A 73 4.29 -2.55 1.26
N ALA A 74 3.04 -2.76 0.84
CA ALA A 74 2.54 -2.29 -0.45
C ALA A 74 2.59 -0.76 -0.57
N ALA A 75 2.22 -0.03 0.48
CA ALA A 75 2.31 1.42 0.52
C ALA A 75 3.77 1.90 0.45
N GLY A 76 4.69 1.24 1.16
CA GLY A 76 6.11 1.57 1.12
C GLY A 76 6.70 1.46 -0.29
N ILE A 77 6.46 0.33 -0.97
CA ILE A 77 6.90 0.14 -2.36
C ILE A 77 6.19 1.12 -3.31
N GLY A 78 4.86 1.24 -3.20
CA GLY A 78 4.07 2.12 -4.05
C GLY A 78 4.52 3.58 -3.98
N LEU A 79 4.77 4.09 -2.76
CA LEU A 79 5.24 5.46 -2.54
C LEU A 79 6.68 5.66 -3.04
N MET A 80 7.59 4.70 -2.80
CA MET A 80 8.96 4.79 -3.33
C MET A 80 8.97 4.84 -4.85
N VAL A 81 8.26 3.92 -5.52
CA VAL A 81 8.20 3.87 -6.98
C VAL A 81 7.56 5.14 -7.54
N THR A 82 6.50 5.64 -6.91
CA THR A 82 5.88 6.92 -7.32
C THR A 82 6.85 8.08 -7.16
N ALA A 83 7.58 8.17 -6.05
CA ALA A 83 8.56 9.23 -5.81
C ALA A 83 9.71 9.21 -6.83
N VAL A 84 10.23 8.02 -7.14
CA VAL A 84 11.29 7.85 -8.16
C VAL A 84 10.79 8.30 -9.52
N ASN A 85 9.58 7.89 -9.93
CA ASN A 85 9.01 8.28 -11.21
C ASN A 85 8.67 9.78 -11.29
N ASP A 86 8.25 10.39 -10.18
CA ASP A 86 7.96 11.83 -10.12
C ASP A 86 9.21 12.67 -10.42
N VAL A 87 10.40 12.25 -9.97
CA VAL A 87 11.68 12.88 -10.32
C VAL A 87 11.94 12.81 -11.83
N PHE A 88 11.74 11.66 -12.45
CA PHE A 88 11.97 11.48 -13.89
C PHE A 88 10.97 12.23 -14.77
N VAL A 89 9.73 12.43 -14.32
CA VAL A 89 8.71 13.17 -15.07
C VAL A 89 8.95 14.69 -15.04
N ARG A 90 9.65 15.20 -14.02
CA ARG A 90 9.88 16.63 -13.80
C ARG A 90 11.25 17.14 -14.25
N THR A 91 12.14 16.25 -14.67
CA THR A 91 13.46 16.59 -15.22
C THR A 91 13.36 16.72 -16.74
#